data_AF-A0A956W9T5-F1
#
_entry.id   AF-A0A956W9T5-F1
#
_cell.length_a   1.000
_cell.length_b   1.000
_cell.length_c   1.000
_cell.angle_alpha   90.00
_cell.angle_beta   90.00
_cell.angle_gamma   90.00
#
_symmetry.space_group_name_H-M   'P 1'
#
loop_
_entity.id
_entity.type
_entity.pdbx_description
1 polymer ?
#
loop_
_entity_poly.entity_id
_entity_poly.type
_entity_poly.pdbx_seq_one_letter_code
_entity_poly.pdbx_strand_id
1 'polypeptide(L)'
;HYTPLAGGVPGAADLGMNRQFWGFTTGSVVPWLREHLPQGGAVWLNDTTWQAFDMLHRDGALPRSIGATADMASANYVLVHHELHFREVDYQAWVAFGTTRPAYVLTFEGVPIVSVYRGPWDRASRSEGAGAGDRPGAR
;
A
#
# COMPACT_ATOMS: atom_id res chain seq x y z
N HIS A 1 10.22 4.86 29.43
CA HIS A 1 11.34 5.78 29.13
C HIS A 1 12.62 4.97 28.98
N TYR A 2 13.09 4.74 27.74
CA TYR A 2 14.35 4.06 27.41
C TYR A 2 14.97 4.73 26.18
N THR A 3 15.46 5.96 26.35
CA THR A 3 15.86 6.83 25.22
C THR A 3 17.37 7.09 25.03
N PRO A 4 18.34 6.86 25.95
CA PRO A 4 19.68 7.42 25.70
C PRO A 4 20.80 6.46 25.25
N LEU A 5 20.55 5.25 24.73
CA LEU A 5 21.65 4.35 24.30
C LEU A 5 21.61 3.84 22.84
N ALA A 6 20.59 4.19 22.05
CA ALA A 6 20.43 3.69 20.67
C ALA A 6 20.33 4.77 19.57
N GLY A 7 20.63 6.05 19.85
CA GLY A 7 20.72 7.09 18.80
C GLY A 7 19.40 7.52 18.15
N GLY A 8 18.24 7.20 18.75
CA GLY A 8 16.93 7.60 18.23
C GLY A 8 16.45 6.77 17.04
N VAL A 9 15.49 7.31 16.27
CA VAL A 9 14.89 6.64 15.09
C VAL A 9 15.94 6.25 14.01
N PRO A 10 16.97 7.08 13.73
CA PRO A 10 18.03 6.68 12.80
C PRO A 10 18.85 5.48 13.29
N GLY A 11 19.23 5.44 14.58
CA GLY A 11 20.00 4.32 15.13
C GLY A 11 19.18 3.02 15.26
N ALA A 12 17.88 3.10 15.54
CA ALA A 12 16.99 1.94 15.47
C ALA A 12 16.81 1.42 14.03
N ALA A 13 16.85 2.30 13.02
CA ALA A 13 16.80 1.95 11.61
C ALA A 13 18.06 1.22 11.15
N ASP A 14 19.25 1.67 11.57
CA ASP A 14 20.53 1.00 11.27
C ASP A 14 20.64 -0.37 11.97
N LEU A 15 19.96 -0.54 13.10
CA LEU A 15 19.91 -1.80 13.87
C LEU A 15 18.77 -2.74 13.48
N GLY A 16 17.98 -2.42 12.45
CA GLY A 16 16.92 -3.28 11.93
C GLY A 16 15.74 -3.51 12.89
N MET A 17 15.56 -2.63 13.88
CA MET A 17 14.48 -2.70 14.86
C MET A 17 13.15 -2.19 14.26
N ASN A 18 12.04 -2.67 14.83
CA ASN A 18 10.68 -2.28 14.43
C ASN A 18 10.55 -0.76 14.37
N ARG A 19 10.27 -0.21 13.18
CA ARG A 19 10.25 1.25 13.01
C ARG A 19 8.99 1.88 13.62
N GLN A 20 7.84 1.18 13.65
CA GLN A 20 6.54 1.53 14.31
C GLN A 20 5.62 0.28 14.48
N PHE A 21 4.28 0.42 14.55
CA PHE A 21 3.29 -0.68 14.45
C PHE A 21 2.54 -0.62 13.10
N TRP A 22 2.19 -1.74 12.50
CA TRP A 22 1.78 -1.82 11.08
C TRP A 22 0.41 -1.21 10.80
N GLY A 23 -0.55 -1.38 11.71
CA GLY A 23 -1.83 -0.67 11.63
C GLY A 23 -1.67 0.87 11.68
N PHE A 24 -0.69 1.37 12.43
CA PHE A 24 -0.45 2.81 12.58
C PHE A 24 0.27 3.41 11.35
N THR A 25 1.24 2.69 10.79
CA THR A 25 1.95 3.12 9.58
C THR A 25 1.06 3.04 8.33
N THR A 26 0.17 2.04 8.25
CA THR A 26 -0.88 2.00 7.22
C THR A 26 -1.87 3.16 7.38
N GLY A 27 -2.25 3.49 8.61
CA GLY A 27 -3.05 4.69 8.89
C GLY A 27 -2.39 5.99 8.39
N SER A 28 -1.05 6.07 8.46
CA SER A 28 -0.29 7.25 8.07
C SER A 28 -0.25 7.50 6.55
N VAL A 29 -0.55 6.49 5.73
CA VAL A 29 -0.66 6.64 4.26
C VAL A 29 -2.09 6.87 3.77
N VAL A 30 -3.09 6.83 4.65
CA VAL A 30 -4.52 7.02 4.30
C VAL A 30 -4.78 8.32 3.53
N PRO A 31 -4.24 9.50 3.91
CA PRO A 31 -4.47 10.72 3.15
C PRO A 31 -4.04 10.61 1.68
N TRP A 32 -2.88 10.00 1.45
CA TRP A 32 -2.35 9.77 0.10
C TRP A 32 -3.23 8.79 -0.69
N LEU A 33 -3.68 7.69 -0.06
CA LEU A 33 -4.58 6.73 -0.68
C LEU A 33 -5.91 7.35 -1.11
N ARG A 34 -6.48 8.26 -0.30
CA ARG A 34 -7.74 8.96 -0.63
C ARG A 34 -7.60 9.85 -1.86
N GLU A 35 -6.47 10.54 -1.98
CA GLU A 35 -6.16 11.40 -3.12
C GLU A 35 -5.94 10.58 -4.40
N HIS A 36 -5.31 9.40 -4.27
CA HIS A 36 -4.86 8.59 -5.41
C HIS A 36 -5.82 7.45 -5.79
N LEU A 37 -6.88 7.23 -5.00
CA LEU A 37 -8.01 6.33 -5.28
C LEU A 37 -9.37 7.04 -5.08
N PRO A 38 -9.65 8.15 -5.79
CA PRO A 38 -10.87 8.92 -5.59
C PRO A 38 -12.14 8.12 -5.95
N GLN A 39 -12.02 7.12 -6.83
CA GLN A 39 -13.11 6.21 -7.22
C GLN A 39 -13.10 4.89 -6.45
N GLY A 40 -12.25 4.75 -5.44
CA GLY A 40 -11.97 3.49 -4.77
C GLY A 40 -10.90 2.65 -5.47
N GLY A 41 -10.65 1.46 -4.93
CA GLY A 41 -9.59 0.57 -5.41
C GLY A 41 -9.23 -0.53 -4.41
N ALA A 42 -8.22 -1.31 -4.75
CA ALA A 42 -7.66 -2.36 -3.90
C ALA A 42 -6.22 -2.03 -3.51
N VAL A 43 -5.89 -2.18 -2.24
CA VAL A 43 -4.55 -1.98 -1.70
C VAL A 43 -4.05 -3.30 -1.13
N TRP A 44 -2.85 -3.72 -1.51
CA TRP A 44 -2.21 -4.85 -0.86
C TRP A 44 -1.47 -4.38 0.39
N LEU A 45 -1.67 -5.10 1.49
CA LEU A 45 -1.16 -4.74 2.80
C LEU A 45 0.08 -5.57 3.13
N ASN A 46 1.19 -4.90 3.45
CA ASN A 46 2.34 -5.59 4.05
C ASN A 46 2.10 -5.76 5.56
N ASP A 47 1.76 -6.97 5.99
CA ASP A 47 1.69 -7.36 7.41
C ASP A 47 0.75 -6.50 8.31
N THR A 48 -0.08 -5.65 7.70
CA THR A 48 -1.20 -4.99 8.38
C THR A 48 -2.37 -5.95 8.40
N THR A 49 -2.88 -6.25 9.59
CA THR A 49 -4.01 -7.17 9.74
C THR A 49 -5.28 -6.59 9.12
N TRP A 50 -6.13 -7.47 8.59
CA TRP A 50 -7.44 -7.08 8.05
C TRP A 50 -8.29 -6.33 9.09
N GLN A 51 -8.19 -6.70 10.36
CA GLN A 51 -8.88 -6.04 11.46
C GLN A 51 -8.38 -4.61 11.67
N ALA A 52 -7.07 -4.39 11.63
CA ALA A 52 -6.50 -3.04 11.73
C ALA A 52 -6.90 -2.17 10.53
N PHE A 53 -6.94 -2.74 9.33
CA PHE A 53 -7.43 -2.03 8.15
C PHE A 53 -8.93 -1.69 8.27
N ASP A 54 -9.75 -2.62 8.77
CA ASP A 54 -11.19 -2.40 8.99
C ASP A 54 -11.47 -1.39 10.13
N MET A 55 -10.54 -1.18 11.07
CA MET A 55 -10.62 -0.03 12.01
C MET A 55 -10.55 1.30 11.26
N LEU A 56 -9.70 1.44 10.23
CA LEU A 56 -9.62 2.67 9.43
C LEU A 56 -10.96 2.97 8.74
N HIS A 57 -11.71 1.94 8.36
CA HIS A 57 -13.08 2.10 7.85
C HIS A 57 -14.08 2.50 8.93
N ARG A 58 -14.05 1.83 10.08
CA ARG A 58 -14.96 2.12 11.20
C ARG A 58 -14.78 3.54 11.73
N ASP A 59 -13.54 4.02 11.77
CA ASP A 59 -13.20 5.36 12.26
C ASP A 59 -13.45 6.46 11.22
N GLY A 60 -13.88 6.10 10.00
CA GLY A 60 -14.14 7.05 8.91
C GLY A 60 -12.87 7.64 8.28
N ALA A 61 -11.69 7.17 8.68
CA ALA A 61 -10.42 7.61 8.12
C ALA A 61 -10.29 7.18 6.64
N LEU A 62 -10.65 5.93 6.32
CA LEU A 62 -10.56 5.36 4.98
C LEU A 62 -11.96 5.00 4.43
N PRO A 63 -12.36 5.48 3.24
CA PRO A 63 -13.66 5.15 2.66
C PRO A 63 -13.77 3.66 2.30
N ARG A 64 -14.96 3.07 2.44
CA ARG A 64 -15.21 1.64 2.13
C ARG A 64 -15.02 1.27 0.65
N SER A 65 -14.93 2.25 -0.24
CA SER A 65 -14.60 2.02 -1.66
C SER A 65 -13.14 1.63 -1.88
N ILE A 66 -12.25 1.87 -0.90
CA ILE A 66 -10.86 1.43 -0.90
C ILE A 66 -10.77 0.16 -0.05
N GLY A 67 -10.66 -1.00 -0.68
CA GLY A 67 -10.53 -2.29 0.00
C GLY A 67 -9.09 -2.75 0.10
N ALA A 68 -8.84 -3.74 0.97
CA ALA A 68 -7.59 -4.49 1.00
C ALA A 68 -7.68 -5.76 0.12
N THR A 69 -6.56 -6.21 -0.43
CA THR A 69 -6.44 -7.47 -1.19
C THR A 69 -5.26 -8.29 -0.70
N ALA A 70 -5.40 -9.63 -0.69
CA ALA A 70 -4.30 -10.56 -0.44
C ALA A 70 -3.46 -10.82 -1.70
N ASP A 71 -4.00 -10.50 -2.87
CA ASP A 71 -3.32 -10.69 -4.16
C ASP A 71 -2.62 -9.39 -4.57
N MET A 72 -1.29 -9.40 -4.44
CA MET A 72 -0.42 -8.26 -4.78
C MET A 72 -0.58 -7.87 -6.26
N ALA A 73 -0.72 -8.86 -7.14
CA ALA A 73 -0.73 -8.63 -8.58
C ALA A 73 -1.98 -7.88 -9.04
N SER A 74 -3.12 -8.04 -8.38
CA SER A 74 -4.37 -7.32 -8.71
C SER A 74 -4.56 -5.99 -7.98
N ALA A 75 -3.64 -5.61 -7.09
CA ALA A 75 -3.75 -4.38 -6.32
C ALA A 75 -3.49 -3.13 -7.19
N ASN A 76 -4.19 -2.04 -6.86
CA ASN A 76 -3.88 -0.70 -7.41
C ASN A 76 -2.60 -0.15 -6.76
N TYR A 77 -2.42 -0.38 -5.46
CA TYR A 77 -1.23 0.00 -4.71
C TYR A 77 -0.75 -1.12 -3.79
N VAL A 78 0.57 -1.23 -3.65
CA VAL A 78 1.24 -2.11 -2.67
C VAL A 78 1.93 -1.24 -1.65
N LEU A 79 1.60 -1.45 -0.38
CA LEU A 79 2.28 -0.80 0.74
C LEU A 79 3.41 -1.74 1.19
N VAL A 80 4.64 -1.24 1.28
CA VAL A 80 5.78 -1.97 1.84
C VAL A 80 6.29 -1.21 3.06
N HIS A 81 6.21 -1.83 4.24
CA HIS A 81 6.76 -1.24 5.46
C HIS A 81 8.26 -1.55 5.53
N HIS A 82 9.08 -0.54 5.80
CA HIS A 82 10.53 -0.69 5.81
C HIS A 82 11.00 -1.32 7.13
N GLU A 83 11.28 -2.62 7.08
CA GLU A 83 11.88 -3.43 8.14
C GLU A 83 12.96 -4.32 7.52
N LEU A 84 13.98 -4.74 8.28
CA LEU A 84 15.07 -5.55 7.71
C LEU A 84 14.56 -6.84 7.02
N HIS A 85 13.52 -7.46 7.58
CA HIS A 85 12.94 -8.70 7.07
C HIS A 85 11.95 -8.49 5.91
N PHE A 86 11.50 -7.26 5.63
CA PHE A 86 10.57 -6.98 4.51
C PHE A 86 11.26 -6.55 3.22
N ARG A 87 12.59 -6.59 3.15
CA ARG A 87 13.31 -6.31 1.89
C ARG A 87 12.86 -7.21 0.74
N GLU A 88 12.38 -8.42 1.04
CA GLU A 88 11.82 -9.32 0.03
C GLU A 88 10.52 -8.81 -0.59
N VAL A 89 9.73 -8.05 0.17
CA VAL A 89 8.42 -7.54 -0.27
C VAL A 89 8.61 -6.43 -1.30
N ASP A 90 9.67 -5.61 -1.18
CA ASP A 90 10.09 -4.70 -2.24
C ASP A 90 10.36 -5.46 -3.55
N TYR A 91 11.15 -6.55 -3.50
CA TYR A 91 11.43 -7.35 -4.70
C TYR A 91 10.17 -7.97 -5.30
N GLN A 92 9.26 -8.47 -4.47
CA GLN A 92 7.97 -9.01 -4.93
C GLN A 92 7.14 -7.93 -5.62
N ALA A 93 7.07 -6.72 -5.05
CA ALA A 93 6.37 -5.58 -5.65
C ALA A 93 7.00 -5.18 -6.99
N TRP A 94 8.34 -5.20 -7.08
CA TRP A 94 9.05 -4.88 -8.32
C TRP A 94 8.79 -5.88 -9.43
N VAL A 95 8.75 -7.18 -9.09
CA VAL A 95 8.39 -8.23 -10.04
C VAL A 95 6.92 -8.10 -10.46
N ALA A 96 6.01 -7.91 -9.50
CA ALA A 96 4.58 -7.81 -9.77
C ALA A 96 4.24 -6.59 -10.66
N PHE A 97 4.89 -5.45 -10.43
CA PHE A 97 4.53 -4.19 -11.07
C PHE A 97 5.53 -3.72 -12.14
N GLY A 98 6.63 -4.46 -12.33
CA GLY A 98 7.65 -4.14 -13.34
C GLY A 98 8.40 -2.83 -13.09
N THR A 99 8.44 -2.35 -11.84
CA THR A 99 9.08 -1.07 -11.48
C THR A 99 9.76 -1.16 -10.12
N THR A 100 10.96 -0.58 -10.03
CA THR A 100 11.67 -0.36 -8.76
C THR A 100 11.36 1.02 -8.17
N ARG A 101 10.66 1.88 -8.90
CA ARG A 101 10.37 3.25 -8.49
C ARG A 101 9.06 3.30 -7.69
N PRO A 102 9.09 3.69 -6.40
CA PRO A 102 7.87 3.92 -5.64
C PRO A 102 7.12 5.14 -6.18
N ALA A 103 5.79 5.09 -6.12
CA ALA A 103 4.91 6.22 -6.41
C ALA A 103 4.90 7.24 -5.25
N TYR A 104 5.10 6.76 -4.03
CA TYR A 104 5.21 7.58 -2.83
C TYR A 104 6.08 6.89 -1.79
N VAL A 105 6.79 7.68 -0.98
CA VAL A 105 7.54 7.20 0.17
C VAL A 105 7.16 8.06 1.37
N LEU A 106 6.50 7.45 2.35
CA LEU A 106 6.29 8.08 3.64
C LEU A 106 7.61 8.06 4.40
N THR A 107 8.06 9.23 4.84
CA THR A 107 9.28 9.37 5.67
C THR A 107 8.92 9.95 7.03
N PHE A 108 9.71 9.59 8.05
CA PHE A 108 9.70 10.24 9.36
C PHE A 108 11.13 10.65 9.70
N GLU A 109 11.36 11.95 9.90
CA GLU A 109 12.70 12.52 10.14
C GLU A 109 13.74 12.09 9.09
N GLY A 110 13.31 12.01 7.82
CA GLY A 110 14.16 11.61 6.69
C GLY A 110 14.34 10.09 6.52
N VAL A 111 13.82 9.27 7.44
CA VAL A 111 13.86 7.81 7.36
C VAL A 111 12.63 7.27 6.62
N PRO A 112 12.79 6.48 5.54
CA PRO A 112 11.68 5.80 4.89
C PRO A 112 10.97 4.84 5.85
N ILE A 113 9.65 4.98 5.96
CA ILE A 113 8.78 4.15 6.80
C ILE A 113 7.89 3.26 5.94
N VAL A 114 7.30 3.80 4.86
CA VAL A 114 6.47 3.04 3.92
C VAL A 114 6.80 3.45 2.48
N SER A 115 7.13 2.47 1.63
CA SER A 115 7.09 2.64 0.17
C SER A 115 5.72 2.26 -0.35
N VAL A 116 5.20 3.05 -1.29
CA VAL A 116 3.97 2.74 -2.02
C VAL A 116 4.30 2.53 -3.49
N TYR A 117 4.04 1.33 -4.00
CA TYR A 117 4.19 1.02 -5.43
C TYR A 117 2.84 1.04 -6.12
N ARG A 118 2.80 1.59 -7.34
CA ARG A 118 1.61 1.63 -8.18
C ARG A 118 1.57 0.42 -9.10
N GLY A 119 0.46 -0.32 -9.04
CA GLY A 119 0.20 -1.44 -9.95
C GLY A 119 -0.13 -0.95 -11.36
N PRO A 120 0.06 -1.81 -12.40
CA PRO A 120 -0.27 -1.48 -13.77
C PRO A 120 -1.79 -1.37 -14.03
N TRP A 121 -2.62 -1.75 -13.05
CA TRP A 121 -4.06 -1.84 -13.18
C TRP A 121 -4.77 -0.52 -12.85
N ASP A 122 -4.91 0.37 -13.82
CA ASP A 122 -5.93 1.43 -13.75
C ASP A 122 -7.29 0.82 -14.09
N ARG A 123 -8.21 0.72 -13.13
CA ARG A 123 -9.60 0.27 -13.42
C ARG A 123 -10.36 1.24 -14.33
N ALA A 124 -9.90 2.49 -14.43
CA ALA A 124 -10.44 3.51 -15.34
C ALA A 124 -10.35 3.09 -16.83
N SER A 125 -9.37 2.26 -17.22
CA SER A 125 -9.20 1.83 -18.62
C SER A 125 -10.06 0.63 -19.03
N ARG A 126 -10.82 0.01 -18.11
CA ARG A 126 -11.70 -1.14 -18.42
C ARG A 126 -13.17 -0.80 -18.65
N SER A 127 -13.65 0.38 -18.23
CA SER A 127 -15.03 0.80 -18.50
C SER A 127 -15.26 1.30 -19.93
N GLU A 128 -14.21 1.62 -20.69
CA GLU A 128 -14.32 2.02 -22.10
C GLU A 128 -14.11 0.86 -23.10
N GLY A 129 -13.63 -0.31 -22.65
CA GLY A 129 -13.31 -1.45 -23.53
C GLY A 129 -14.27 -2.65 -23.46
N ALA A 130 -15.21 -2.68 -22.52
CA ALA A 130 -16.10 -3.83 -22.31
C ALA A 130 -17.52 -3.66 -22.92
N GLY A 131 -17.70 -2.67 -23.81
CA GLY A 131 -18.99 -2.30 -24.39
C GLY A 131 -19.03 -2.34 -25.92
N ALA A 132 -18.49 -3.37 -26.58
CA ALA A 132 -18.73 -3.60 -28.01
C ALA A 132 -18.35 -5.03 -28.43
N GLY A 133 -19.10 -6.02 -27.93
CA GLY A 133 -19.04 -7.40 -28.40
C GLY A 133 -20.37 -7.79 -29.01
N ASP A 134 -20.45 -7.63 -30.32
CA ASP A 134 -21.53 -8.01 -31.24
C ASP A 134 -22.21 -9.34 -30.87
N ARG A 135 -23.54 -9.31 -30.66
CA ARG A 135 -24.36 -10.53 -30.66
C ARG A 135 -24.88 -10.73 -32.08
N PRO A 136 -24.46 -11.77 -32.82
CA PRO A 136 -25.08 -12.06 -34.10
C PRO A 136 -26.52 -12.54 -33.86
N GLY A 137 -27.46 -11.92 -34.56
CA GLY A 137 -28.87 -12.28 -34.56
C GLY A 137 -29.06 -13.71 -35.07
N ALA A 138 -29.76 -14.53 -34.30
CA ALA A 138 -30.37 -15.75 -34.79
C ALA A 138 -31.79 -15.43 -35.25
N ARG A 139 -32.02 -15.71 -36.53
CA ARG A 139 -33.33 -15.77 -37.19
C ARG A 139 -34.17 -16.92 -36.67
#